data_AF-A0A5B7WXD7-F1
#
_entry.id   AF-A0A5B7WXD7-F1
#
_cell.length_a   1.000
_cell.length_b   1.000
_cell.length_c   1.000
_cell.angle_alpha   90.00
_cell.angle_beta   90.00
_cell.angle_gamma   90.00
#
_symmetry.space_group_name_H-M   'P 1'
#
loop_
_entity.id
_entity.type
_entity.pdbx_description
1 polymer ?
#
loop_
_entity_poly.entity_id
_entity_poly.type
_entity_poly.pdbx_seq_one_letter_code
_entity_poly.pdbx_strand_id
1 'polypeptide(L)'
;MAQRDHTPHPSAPADAPGTAGSTAAGRGTGGATKTRKGKGGKNNRGDAPALGPLGMLRWIWTQLTSMPTALFLLLLLAVAAVPGSIFPQRRVNPEMVNQYFVDNPDSAPWLDRFQLFDVYSSAWFSAIYILLFISLVGCIIPRIKKHAKALRTPPPRTPARLNRLPQYTRLEIAASAGQLPGEDEVIATAHKILKRRGYRAEARGSGAGASVAAERGYTREIGNLTFHISLVGVLLSMALGGAFGYGGQRVIVEGETFVNSLVSYDSFSPGTYFDAENLEPYSVTLDKFDILFDRESETHFGQPLDFTAHVTTRRSPDAEPEKEELKVNHPLRINGADVYLVGNGYAPVVTVRDGNGDVAFSGPVVSVPQDSVYTSLMVAKVPDAKPEQLGFQGFLLPTAMLDENGFGISGDPNAINPQLHLNSYAGDLGVDDGVPQNVYVLDTEKMTELNSRSQDAGGIILEAGQTYELPDNAGSITFEDLKRYIAVDINADPGKLPIAIFAGLALVGLAVSLFTPRRRVWVKLTDEGGQRGIEFALLARGEDPRLENEARELRRIFEKTWPVADEPDSDEQELGEDRGH
;
A
#
# COMPACT_ATOMS: atom_id res chain seq x y z
N MET A 1 -8.38 -43.84 28.46
CA MET A 1 -9.53 -43.37 29.25
C MET A 1 -10.40 -42.53 28.32
N ALA A 2 -11.50 -43.12 27.82
CA ALA A 2 -12.60 -42.63 26.95
C ALA A 2 -12.25 -41.67 25.78
N GLN A 3 -12.28 -41.99 24.48
CA GLN A 3 -13.14 -42.80 23.59
C GLN A 3 -14.57 -42.24 23.38
N ARG A 4 -14.84 -41.76 22.15
CA ARG A 4 -16.13 -41.87 21.45
C ARG A 4 -15.94 -41.81 19.92
N ASP A 5 -16.24 -42.95 19.31
CA ASP A 5 -16.35 -43.23 17.88
C ASP A 5 -17.66 -42.69 17.28
N HIS A 6 -17.68 -42.45 15.96
CA HIS A 6 -18.72 -43.00 15.08
C HIS A 6 -18.32 -42.92 13.60
N THR A 7 -18.33 -44.08 12.94
CA THR A 7 -18.10 -44.36 11.51
C THR A 7 -19.44 -44.70 10.78
N PRO A 8 -19.45 -44.83 9.42
CA PRO A 8 -20.54 -44.34 8.54
C PRO A 8 -21.33 -45.41 7.71
N HIS A 9 -22.13 -44.89 6.73
CA HIS A 9 -22.74 -45.50 5.50
C HIS A 9 -24.13 -46.21 5.61
N PRO A 10 -24.90 -46.47 4.49
CA PRO A 10 -24.77 -46.14 3.05
C PRO A 10 -26.10 -45.71 2.29
N SER A 11 -25.96 -45.69 0.94
CA SER A 11 -26.74 -45.40 -0.30
C SER A 11 -28.27 -45.68 -0.51
N ALA A 12 -28.77 -45.04 -1.60
CA ALA A 12 -30.10 -44.90 -2.27
C ALA A 12 -30.90 -46.20 -2.63
N PRO A 13 -32.16 -46.17 -3.18
CA PRO A 13 -32.51 -45.67 -4.55
C PRO A 13 -33.95 -45.06 -4.75
N ALA A 14 -34.31 -44.88 -6.03
CA ALA A 14 -35.38 -44.12 -6.71
C ALA A 14 -36.86 -44.56 -6.58
N ASP A 15 -37.81 -43.65 -6.90
CA ASP A 15 -38.91 -43.87 -7.88
C ASP A 15 -39.83 -42.62 -8.07
N ALA A 16 -40.34 -42.45 -9.30
CA ALA A 16 -41.42 -41.52 -9.74
C ALA A 16 -42.79 -42.28 -9.75
N PRO A 17 -43.92 -41.88 -10.41
CA PRO A 17 -44.34 -40.65 -11.12
C PRO A 17 -45.84 -40.22 -10.88
N GLY A 18 -46.35 -39.22 -11.62
CA GLY A 18 -47.79 -38.99 -11.89
C GLY A 18 -48.11 -37.57 -12.43
N THR A 19 -48.25 -37.32 -13.76
CA THR A 19 -49.46 -37.38 -14.64
C THR A 19 -50.70 -36.60 -14.13
N ALA A 20 -51.04 -35.45 -14.72
CA ALA A 20 -52.09 -35.22 -15.77
C ALA A 20 -53.53 -35.54 -15.30
N GLY A 21 -54.60 -34.77 -15.50
CA GLY A 21 -54.97 -33.57 -16.27
C GLY A 21 -56.51 -33.43 -16.22
N SER A 22 -57.10 -32.55 -17.07
CA SER A 22 -58.56 -32.43 -17.39
C SER A 22 -59.40 -31.53 -16.47
N THR A 23 -60.37 -30.69 -16.87
CA THR A 23 -60.93 -30.14 -18.13
C THR A 23 -61.95 -29.07 -17.71
N ALA A 24 -62.32 -28.12 -18.59
CA ALA A 24 -63.71 -27.91 -19.05
C ALA A 24 -63.96 -26.50 -19.61
N ALA A 25 -64.84 -26.48 -20.61
CA ALA A 25 -65.11 -25.42 -21.58
C ALA A 25 -66.28 -24.50 -21.20
N GLY A 26 -66.37 -23.35 -21.88
CA GLY A 26 -67.55 -22.48 -21.93
C GLY A 26 -67.58 -21.61 -23.20
N ARG A 27 -68.70 -21.62 -23.92
CA ARG A 27 -68.92 -21.11 -25.30
C ARG A 27 -69.60 -19.72 -25.35
N GLY A 28 -69.41 -19.03 -26.49
CA GLY A 28 -70.40 -18.17 -27.19
C GLY A 28 -70.28 -16.66 -26.91
N THR A 29 -70.53 -15.69 -27.82
CA THR A 29 -70.97 -15.56 -29.23
C THR A 29 -70.62 -14.11 -29.64
N GLY A 30 -70.07 -13.79 -30.83
CA GLY A 30 -70.80 -13.41 -32.05
C GLY A 30 -70.43 -11.99 -32.54
N GLY A 31 -70.20 -11.79 -33.85
CA GLY A 31 -70.34 -10.46 -34.49
C GLY A 31 -69.22 -9.95 -35.44
N ALA A 32 -69.42 -10.20 -36.74
CA ALA A 32 -69.12 -9.34 -37.90
C ALA A 32 -67.68 -9.01 -38.36
N THR A 33 -67.45 -9.40 -39.61
CA THR A 33 -66.35 -9.17 -40.54
C THR A 33 -66.07 -7.69 -40.86
N LYS A 34 -64.78 -7.31 -40.93
CA LYS A 34 -64.24 -6.46 -42.04
C LYS A 34 -62.73 -6.62 -42.15
N THR A 35 -62.31 -7.12 -43.29
CA THR A 35 -60.94 -7.27 -43.77
C THR A 35 -60.24 -5.92 -43.95
N ARG A 36 -59.03 -5.78 -43.38
CA ARG A 36 -58.01 -4.88 -43.94
C ARG A 36 -56.61 -5.41 -43.65
N LYS A 37 -55.90 -5.73 -44.73
CA LYS A 37 -54.51 -6.20 -44.82
C LYS A 37 -53.58 -5.35 -43.94
N GLY A 38 -52.97 -5.96 -42.92
CA GLY A 38 -51.86 -5.40 -42.15
C GLY A 38 -50.69 -6.38 -42.18
N LYS A 39 -49.57 -5.94 -42.75
CA LYS A 39 -48.29 -6.68 -42.87
C LYS A 39 -47.93 -7.37 -41.55
N GLY A 40 -47.58 -8.65 -41.62
CA GLY A 40 -46.98 -9.39 -40.52
C GLY A 40 -45.72 -8.68 -40.00
N GLY A 41 -45.77 -8.28 -38.74
CA GLY A 41 -44.59 -7.86 -37.99
C GLY A 41 -43.72 -9.08 -37.73
N LYS A 42 -42.54 -9.10 -38.35
CA LYS A 42 -41.46 -10.02 -37.96
C LYS A 42 -41.03 -9.66 -36.54
N ASN A 43 -40.97 -10.68 -35.69
CA ASN A 43 -40.31 -10.63 -34.40
C ASN A 43 -38.82 -10.31 -34.60
N ASN A 44 -38.42 -9.06 -34.37
CA ASN A 44 -37.02 -8.71 -34.20
C ASN A 44 -36.60 -9.13 -32.78
N ARG A 45 -36.01 -10.32 -32.65
CA ARG A 45 -34.97 -10.52 -31.64
C ARG A 45 -33.82 -9.61 -32.05
N GLY A 46 -33.57 -8.58 -31.25
CA GLY A 46 -32.60 -7.55 -31.56
C GLY A 46 -31.18 -8.11 -31.54
N ASP A 47 -30.61 -8.35 -32.70
CA ASP A 47 -29.17 -8.44 -32.87
C ASP A 47 -28.59 -7.08 -32.48
N ALA A 48 -27.70 -7.09 -31.46
CA ALA A 48 -26.96 -5.89 -31.09
C ALA A 48 -26.22 -5.37 -32.33
N PRO A 49 -26.25 -4.07 -32.63
CA PRO A 49 -25.62 -3.54 -33.83
C PRO A 49 -24.13 -3.86 -33.82
N ALA A 50 -23.63 -4.48 -34.89
CA ALA A 50 -22.21 -4.78 -35.05
C ALA A 50 -21.41 -3.48 -34.92
N LEU A 51 -20.63 -3.36 -33.84
CA LEU A 51 -19.79 -2.19 -33.60
C LEU A 51 -18.65 -2.21 -34.63
N GLY A 52 -18.61 -1.21 -35.53
CA GLY A 52 -17.41 -0.96 -36.33
C GLY A 52 -16.20 -0.62 -35.44
N PRO A 53 -14.98 -0.53 -36.00
CA PRO A 53 -13.75 -0.32 -35.21
C PRO A 53 -13.80 0.88 -34.24
N LEU A 54 -14.37 2.00 -34.69
CA LEU A 54 -14.60 3.19 -33.86
C LEU A 54 -15.66 2.96 -32.77
N GLY A 55 -16.68 2.17 -33.07
CA GLY A 55 -17.70 1.76 -32.10
C GLY A 55 -17.11 0.86 -31.02
N MET A 56 -16.21 -0.05 -31.40
CA MET A 56 -15.48 -0.93 -30.48
C MET A 56 -14.54 -0.14 -29.57
N LEU A 57 -13.75 0.80 -30.12
CA LEU A 57 -12.89 1.69 -29.32
C LEU A 57 -13.69 2.53 -28.31
N ARG A 58 -14.82 3.11 -28.74
CA ARG A 58 -15.69 3.86 -27.85
C ARG A 58 -16.29 2.98 -26.76
N TRP A 59 -16.68 1.75 -27.10
CA TRP A 59 -17.20 0.79 -26.14
C TRP A 59 -16.12 0.39 -25.10
N ILE A 60 -14.90 0.04 -25.55
CA ILE A 60 -13.76 -0.25 -24.67
C ILE A 60 -13.50 0.92 -23.73
N TRP A 61 -13.44 2.14 -24.26
CA TRP A 61 -13.24 3.35 -23.46
C TRP A 61 -14.35 3.53 -22.42
N THR A 62 -15.62 3.34 -22.81
CA THR A 62 -16.76 3.48 -21.90
C THR A 62 -16.70 2.44 -20.77
N GLN A 63 -16.29 1.21 -21.09
CA GLN A 63 -16.12 0.15 -20.10
C GLN A 63 -14.96 0.46 -19.16
N LEU A 64 -13.79 0.81 -19.70
CA LEU A 64 -12.59 1.10 -18.92
C LEU A 64 -12.78 2.30 -17.98
N THR A 65 -13.54 3.31 -18.41
CA THR A 65 -13.81 4.51 -17.61
C THR A 65 -15.04 4.38 -16.69
N SER A 66 -15.53 3.15 -16.48
CA SER A 66 -16.64 2.87 -15.57
C SER A 66 -16.16 2.61 -14.13
N MET A 67 -16.93 3.04 -13.13
CA MET A 67 -16.62 2.79 -11.72
C MET A 67 -16.56 1.29 -11.36
N PRO A 68 -17.48 0.42 -11.85
CA PRO A 68 -17.39 -1.02 -11.57
C PRO A 68 -16.09 -1.63 -12.08
N THR A 69 -15.61 -1.22 -13.24
CA THR A 69 -14.32 -1.68 -13.78
C THR A 69 -13.16 -1.24 -12.89
N ALA A 70 -13.16 0.00 -12.38
CA ALA A 70 -12.12 0.44 -11.45
C ALA A 70 -12.09 -0.42 -10.16
N LEU A 71 -13.26 -0.74 -9.59
CA LEU A 71 -13.35 -1.60 -8.40
C LEU A 71 -12.88 -3.03 -8.69
N PHE A 72 -13.25 -3.57 -9.85
CA PHE A 72 -12.78 -4.89 -10.29
C PHE A 72 -11.26 -4.90 -10.50
N LEU A 73 -10.69 -3.87 -11.12
CA LEU A 73 -9.24 -3.75 -11.33
C LEU A 73 -8.49 -3.61 -10.01
N LEU A 74 -9.06 -2.92 -9.02
CA LEU A 74 -8.50 -2.86 -7.67
C LEU A 74 -8.48 -4.25 -7.02
N LEU A 75 -9.59 -5.01 -7.10
CA LEU A 75 -9.63 -6.40 -6.61
C LEU A 75 -8.62 -7.28 -7.35
N LEU A 76 -8.54 -7.14 -8.67
CA LEU A 76 -7.63 -7.91 -9.50
C LEU A 76 -6.17 -7.60 -9.16
N LEU A 77 -5.84 -6.34 -8.86
CA LEU A 77 -4.50 -5.93 -8.40
C LEU A 77 -4.14 -6.61 -7.08
N ALA A 78 -5.09 -6.72 -6.14
CA ALA A 78 -4.87 -7.41 -4.87
C ALA A 78 -4.61 -8.92 -5.07
N VAL A 79 -5.39 -9.58 -5.93
CA VAL A 79 -5.19 -11.00 -6.28
C VAL A 79 -3.85 -11.20 -7.01
N ALA A 80 -3.52 -10.29 -7.92
CA ALA A 80 -2.27 -10.28 -8.68
C ALA A 80 -1.02 -10.14 -7.79
N ALA A 81 -1.12 -9.53 -6.62
CA ALA A 81 -0.01 -9.39 -5.68
C ALA A 81 0.29 -10.66 -4.88
N VAL A 82 -0.67 -11.61 -4.77
CA VAL A 82 -0.53 -12.82 -3.95
C VAL A 82 0.67 -13.68 -4.33
N PRO A 83 0.91 -14.01 -5.63
CA PRO A 83 2.06 -14.83 -6.00
C PRO A 83 3.41 -14.23 -5.57
N GLY A 84 3.51 -12.89 -5.55
CA GLY A 84 4.72 -12.19 -5.12
C GLY A 84 5.12 -12.45 -3.67
N SER A 85 4.16 -12.88 -2.84
CA SER A 85 4.39 -13.28 -1.44
C SER A 85 4.66 -14.77 -1.25
N ILE A 86 4.36 -15.60 -2.25
CA ILE A 86 4.51 -17.06 -2.19
C ILE A 86 5.85 -17.50 -2.77
N PHE A 87 6.26 -16.91 -3.89
CA PHE A 87 7.49 -17.27 -4.59
C PHE A 87 8.63 -16.29 -4.27
N PRO A 88 9.89 -16.77 -4.21
CA PRO A 88 11.03 -15.89 -4.01
C PRO A 88 11.07 -14.81 -5.10
N GLN A 89 11.27 -13.55 -4.72
CA GLN A 89 11.34 -12.45 -5.67
C GLN A 89 12.80 -12.13 -5.97
N ARG A 90 13.17 -12.14 -7.26
CA ARG A 90 14.57 -11.95 -7.72
C ARG A 90 15.19 -10.66 -7.22
N ARG A 91 14.37 -9.60 -7.10
CA ARG A 91 14.77 -8.28 -6.58
C ARG A 91 15.14 -8.30 -5.08
N VAL A 92 14.61 -9.25 -4.32
CA VAL A 92 14.80 -9.34 -2.85
C VAL A 92 15.91 -10.33 -2.53
N ASN A 93 15.90 -11.49 -3.19
CA ASN A 93 16.90 -12.53 -2.99
C ASN A 93 17.11 -13.32 -4.29
N PRO A 94 18.06 -12.89 -5.15
CA PRO A 94 18.33 -13.58 -6.41
C PRO A 94 18.86 -15.00 -6.18
N GLU A 95 19.56 -15.23 -5.08
CA GLU A 95 20.13 -16.53 -4.75
C GLU A 95 19.05 -17.57 -4.42
N MET A 96 18.02 -17.18 -3.66
CA MET A 96 16.86 -18.04 -3.42
C MET A 96 16.12 -18.42 -4.70
N VAL A 97 16.12 -17.54 -5.72
CA VAL A 97 15.56 -17.88 -7.04
C VAL A 97 16.46 -18.90 -7.74
N ASN A 98 17.78 -18.71 -7.76
CA ASN A 98 18.72 -19.67 -8.34
C ASN A 98 18.61 -21.04 -7.68
N GLN A 99 18.57 -21.10 -6.35
CA GLN A 99 18.36 -22.35 -5.61
C GLN A 99 17.04 -23.01 -5.98
N TYR A 100 15.96 -22.23 -6.15
CA TYR A 100 14.67 -22.78 -6.60
C TYR A 100 14.77 -23.45 -7.98
N PHE A 101 15.58 -22.91 -8.90
CA PHE A 101 15.83 -23.53 -10.21
C PHE A 101 16.59 -24.86 -10.10
N VAL A 102 17.52 -24.98 -9.15
CA VAL A 102 18.24 -26.22 -8.86
C VAL A 102 17.30 -27.26 -8.23
N ASP A 103 16.53 -26.85 -7.22
CA ASP A 103 15.62 -27.74 -6.50
C ASP A 103 14.41 -28.18 -7.34
N ASN A 104 14.00 -27.36 -8.32
CA ASN A 104 12.80 -27.56 -9.13
C ASN A 104 13.05 -27.34 -10.64
N PRO A 105 13.89 -28.16 -11.29
CA PRO A 105 14.35 -27.91 -12.67
C PRO A 105 13.23 -27.94 -13.71
N ASP A 106 12.16 -28.70 -13.46
CA ASP A 106 11.03 -28.82 -14.40
C ASP A 106 10.02 -27.67 -14.28
N SER A 107 9.74 -27.18 -13.07
CA SER A 107 8.69 -26.18 -12.83
C SER A 107 9.22 -24.75 -12.88
N ALA A 108 10.45 -24.51 -12.42
CA ALA A 108 11.03 -23.17 -12.34
C ALA A 108 11.03 -22.43 -13.70
N PRO A 109 11.39 -23.04 -14.84
CA PRO A 109 11.34 -22.37 -16.14
C PRO A 109 9.93 -21.93 -16.57
N TRP A 110 8.89 -22.67 -16.16
CA TRP A 110 7.51 -22.29 -16.43
C TRP A 110 7.04 -21.14 -15.54
N LEU A 111 7.36 -21.20 -14.24
CA LEU A 111 7.04 -20.12 -13.30
C LEU A 111 7.72 -18.81 -13.71
N ASP A 112 8.97 -18.88 -14.17
CA ASP A 112 9.74 -17.74 -14.67
C ASP A 112 9.16 -17.19 -15.98
N ARG A 113 8.71 -18.06 -16.90
CA ARG A 113 7.99 -17.63 -18.11
C ARG A 113 6.67 -16.90 -17.81
N PHE A 114 6.02 -17.22 -16.70
CA PHE A 114 4.87 -16.46 -16.18
C PHE A 114 5.26 -15.25 -15.31
N GLN A 115 6.56 -14.98 -15.15
CA GLN A 115 7.13 -13.88 -14.35
C GLN A 115 6.76 -13.96 -12.86
N LEU A 116 6.65 -15.16 -12.29
CA LEU A 116 6.28 -15.34 -10.88
C LEU A 116 7.41 -15.04 -9.89
N PHE A 117 8.67 -15.04 -10.34
CA PHE A 117 9.82 -14.55 -9.57
C PHE A 117 10.05 -13.03 -9.71
N ASP A 118 9.25 -12.38 -10.56
CA ASP A 118 9.35 -10.97 -10.93
C ASP A 118 7.94 -10.33 -10.98
N VAL A 119 7.08 -10.66 -10.02
CA VAL A 119 5.63 -10.34 -10.05
C VAL A 119 5.39 -8.84 -10.18
N TYR A 120 6.11 -8.04 -9.40
CA TYR A 120 5.91 -6.59 -9.33
C TYR A 120 6.43 -5.83 -10.56
N SER A 121 7.33 -6.44 -11.35
CA SER A 121 7.82 -5.90 -12.62
C SER A 121 7.23 -6.62 -13.84
N SER A 122 6.36 -7.60 -13.63
CA SER A 122 5.76 -8.40 -14.69
C SER A 122 4.86 -7.59 -15.63
N ALA A 123 4.75 -8.05 -16.88
CA ALA A 123 3.91 -7.40 -17.89
C ALA A 123 2.43 -7.42 -17.53
N TRP A 124 1.96 -8.51 -16.90
CA TRP A 124 0.56 -8.67 -16.51
C TRP A 124 0.19 -7.81 -15.28
N PHE A 125 1.07 -7.72 -14.27
CA PHE A 125 0.88 -6.84 -13.14
C PHE A 125 0.87 -5.37 -13.58
N SER A 126 1.83 -5.00 -14.44
CA SER A 126 1.91 -3.68 -15.04
C SER A 126 0.67 -3.34 -15.89
N ALA A 127 0.12 -4.31 -16.63
CA ALA A 127 -1.10 -4.10 -17.40
C ALA A 127 -2.31 -3.77 -16.50
N ILE A 128 -2.48 -4.50 -15.39
CA ILE A 128 -3.55 -4.21 -14.41
C ILE A 128 -3.37 -2.80 -13.85
N TYR A 129 -2.14 -2.45 -13.47
CA TYR A 129 -1.80 -1.13 -12.95
C TYR A 129 -2.10 0.00 -13.95
N ILE A 130 -1.70 -0.15 -15.22
CA ILE A 130 -1.96 0.83 -16.28
C ILE A 130 -3.46 0.95 -16.55
N LEU A 131 -4.20 -0.16 -16.61
CA LEU A 131 -5.65 -0.15 -16.80
C LEU A 131 -6.34 0.55 -15.63
N LEU A 132 -5.92 0.29 -14.40
CA LEU A 132 -6.44 0.96 -13.21
C LEU A 132 -6.19 2.47 -13.29
N PHE A 133 -4.98 2.88 -13.68
CA PHE A 133 -4.62 4.29 -13.85
C PHE A 133 -5.49 4.98 -14.91
N ILE A 134 -5.62 4.38 -16.10
CA ILE A 134 -6.47 4.91 -17.18
C ILE A 134 -7.93 4.98 -16.74
N SER A 135 -8.43 3.93 -16.07
CA SER A 135 -9.79 3.88 -15.54
C SER A 135 -10.05 5.04 -14.57
N LEU A 136 -9.11 5.27 -13.65
CA LEU A 136 -9.22 6.29 -12.63
C LEU A 136 -9.18 7.71 -13.23
N VAL A 137 -8.25 7.99 -14.15
CA VAL A 137 -8.21 9.25 -14.92
C VAL A 137 -9.50 9.44 -15.73
N GLY A 138 -9.96 8.38 -16.38
CA GLY A 138 -11.18 8.37 -17.18
C GLY A 138 -12.45 8.64 -16.35
N CYS A 139 -12.50 8.20 -15.10
CA CYS A 139 -13.57 8.51 -14.15
C CYS A 139 -13.51 9.97 -13.66
N ILE A 140 -12.31 10.54 -13.53
CA ILE A 140 -12.08 11.88 -13.00
C ILE A 140 -12.44 12.97 -14.02
N ILE A 141 -11.99 12.85 -15.28
CA ILE A 141 -12.16 13.91 -16.29
C ILE A 141 -13.62 14.36 -16.48
N PRO A 142 -14.61 13.45 -16.67
CA PRO A 142 -16.02 13.85 -16.80
C PRO A 142 -16.56 14.51 -15.53
N ARG A 143 -16.09 14.06 -14.37
CA ARG A 143 -16.48 14.58 -13.05
C ARG A 143 -15.98 16.02 -12.88
N ILE A 144 -14.72 16.31 -13.24
CA ILE A 144 -14.18 17.68 -13.28
C ILE A 144 -15.06 18.58 -14.13
N LYS A 145 -15.37 18.17 -15.37
CA LYS A 145 -16.21 18.95 -16.29
C LYS A 145 -17.59 19.24 -15.70
N LYS A 146 -18.23 18.23 -15.09
CA LYS A 146 -19.55 18.37 -14.47
C LYS A 146 -19.52 19.32 -13.27
N HIS A 147 -18.50 19.24 -12.41
CA HIS A 147 -18.36 20.14 -11.27
C HIS A 147 -18.04 21.57 -11.71
N ALA A 148 -17.15 21.75 -12.69
CA ALA A 148 -16.87 23.07 -13.28
C ALA A 148 -18.15 23.72 -13.83
N LYS A 149 -19.03 22.95 -14.47
CA LYS A 149 -20.35 23.42 -14.90
C LYS A 149 -21.26 23.75 -13.71
N ALA A 150 -21.35 22.87 -12.70
CA ALA A 150 -22.20 23.07 -11.53
C ALA A 150 -21.81 24.30 -10.69
N LEU A 151 -20.52 24.65 -10.65
CA LEU A 151 -20.04 25.87 -10.00
C LEU A 151 -20.61 27.13 -10.66
N ARG A 152 -20.94 27.08 -11.96
CA ARG A 152 -21.53 28.19 -12.73
C ARG A 152 -23.06 28.16 -12.80
N THR A 153 -23.70 27.07 -12.40
CA THR A 153 -25.17 26.94 -12.44
C THR A 153 -25.79 27.57 -11.19
N PRO A 154 -26.88 28.34 -11.29
CA PRO A 154 -27.59 28.85 -10.13
C PRO A 154 -28.22 27.74 -9.26
N PRO A 155 -28.59 28.04 -7.99
CA PRO A 155 -29.31 27.11 -7.12
C PRO A 155 -30.57 26.54 -7.79
N PRO A 156 -31.00 25.30 -7.49
CA PRO A 156 -32.16 24.70 -8.12
C PRO A 156 -33.45 25.49 -7.89
N ARG A 157 -34.47 25.28 -8.75
CA ARG A 157 -35.79 25.90 -8.56
C ARG A 157 -36.47 25.44 -7.27
N THR A 158 -37.25 26.33 -6.67
CA THR A 158 -38.08 26.04 -5.50
C THR A 158 -39.13 24.99 -5.86
N PRO A 159 -39.21 23.86 -5.12
CA PRO A 159 -40.24 22.85 -5.34
C PRO A 159 -41.65 23.41 -5.12
N ALA A 160 -42.63 22.90 -5.88
CA ALA A 160 -44.01 23.38 -5.78
C ALA A 160 -44.67 23.08 -4.41
N ARG A 161 -44.25 21.99 -3.75
CA ARG A 161 -44.79 21.53 -2.46
C ARG A 161 -43.64 21.38 -1.45
N LEU A 162 -43.41 22.42 -0.63
CA LEU A 162 -42.32 22.43 0.36
C LEU A 162 -42.62 21.52 1.57
N ASN A 163 -43.89 21.31 1.90
CA ASN A 163 -44.34 20.43 2.98
C ASN A 163 -43.93 18.95 2.85
N ARG A 164 -43.45 18.53 1.68
CA ARG A 164 -42.91 17.17 1.44
C ARG A 164 -41.42 17.05 1.73
N LEU A 165 -40.75 18.16 1.99
CA LEU A 165 -39.32 18.17 2.26
C LEU A 165 -39.06 17.99 3.77
N PRO A 166 -37.91 17.40 4.13
CA PRO A 166 -37.48 17.37 5.53
C PRO A 166 -37.39 18.77 6.12
N GLN A 167 -37.57 18.87 7.44
CA GLN A 167 -37.41 20.13 8.18
C GLN A 167 -38.23 21.28 7.57
N TYR A 168 -39.46 20.98 7.15
CA TYR A 168 -40.43 21.97 6.70
C TYR A 168 -40.96 22.78 7.88
N THR A 169 -41.16 24.08 7.67
CA THR A 169 -41.75 24.98 8.64
C THR A 169 -42.51 26.08 7.90
N ARG A 170 -43.66 26.47 8.46
CA ARG A 170 -44.44 27.63 8.03
C ARG A 170 -44.50 28.62 9.19
N LEU A 171 -44.32 29.90 8.87
CA LEU A 171 -44.40 31.02 9.80
C LEU A 171 -45.37 32.05 9.23
N GLU A 172 -46.36 32.48 9.99
CA GLU A 172 -47.27 33.56 9.60
C GLU A 172 -46.69 34.91 10.05
N ILE A 173 -46.62 35.88 9.14
CA ILE A 173 -46.08 37.21 9.43
C ILE A 173 -47.20 38.08 9.99
N ALA A 174 -47.05 38.54 11.23
CA ALA A 174 -47.94 39.50 11.85
C ALA A 174 -47.77 40.90 11.22
N ALA A 175 -48.87 41.62 11.06
CA ALA A 175 -48.83 43.01 10.61
C ALA A 175 -48.16 43.89 11.68
N SER A 176 -47.09 44.59 11.32
CA SER A 176 -46.49 45.62 12.16
C SER A 176 -47.13 46.96 11.84
N ALA A 177 -47.68 47.64 12.85
CA ALA A 177 -48.38 48.91 12.68
C ALA A 177 -49.49 48.90 11.59
N GLY A 178 -50.16 47.75 11.42
CA GLY A 178 -51.25 47.58 10.47
C GLY A 178 -50.84 47.37 9.00
N GLN A 179 -49.54 47.23 8.71
CA GLN A 179 -49.04 47.03 7.36
C GLN A 179 -48.20 45.74 7.25
N LEU A 180 -48.50 44.92 6.24
CA LEU A 180 -47.70 43.74 5.91
C LEU A 180 -46.48 44.17 5.08
N PRO A 181 -45.28 43.60 5.34
CA PRO A 181 -44.09 43.88 4.55
C PRO A 181 -44.30 43.48 3.09
N GLY A 182 -43.71 44.23 2.15
CA GLY A 182 -43.86 43.98 0.71
C GLY A 182 -43.27 42.62 0.28
N GLU A 183 -43.82 42.01 -0.77
CA GLU A 183 -43.30 40.73 -1.31
C GLU A 183 -41.79 40.80 -1.60
N ASP A 184 -41.36 41.86 -2.30
CA ASP A 184 -39.96 42.08 -2.65
C ASP A 184 -39.07 42.29 -1.42
N GLU A 185 -39.60 42.91 -0.36
CA GLU A 185 -38.88 43.16 0.89
C GLU A 185 -38.62 41.85 1.63
N VAL A 186 -39.63 40.99 1.74
CA VAL A 186 -39.51 39.68 2.39
C VAL A 186 -38.51 38.79 1.65
N ILE A 187 -38.61 38.72 0.31
CA ILE A 187 -37.71 37.92 -0.52
C ILE A 187 -36.27 38.47 -0.51
N ALA A 188 -36.09 39.79 -0.57
CA ALA A 188 -34.76 40.40 -0.47
C ALA A 188 -34.12 40.14 0.90
N THR A 189 -34.91 40.19 1.97
CA THR A 189 -34.46 39.95 3.34
C THR A 189 -34.09 38.47 3.54
N ALA A 190 -34.93 37.54 3.11
CA ALA A 190 -34.62 36.11 3.11
C ALA A 190 -33.35 35.79 2.32
N HIS A 191 -33.18 36.40 1.14
CA HIS A 191 -31.98 36.27 0.32
C HIS A 191 -30.73 36.77 1.06
N LYS A 192 -30.81 37.93 1.72
CA LYS A 192 -29.70 38.49 2.51
C LYS A 192 -29.33 37.62 3.71
N ILE A 193 -30.31 37.06 4.42
CA ILE A 193 -30.09 36.14 5.54
C ILE A 193 -29.34 34.90 5.07
N LEU A 194 -29.81 34.26 3.99
CA LEU A 194 -29.18 33.06 3.45
C LEU A 194 -27.76 33.34 2.95
N LYS A 195 -27.51 34.48 2.29
CA LYS A 195 -26.14 34.90 1.92
C LYS A 195 -25.22 35.10 3.12
N ARG A 196 -25.69 35.79 4.17
CA ARG A 196 -24.91 35.99 5.41
C ARG A 196 -24.56 34.67 6.11
N ARG A 197 -25.41 33.66 5.96
CA ARG A 197 -25.19 32.30 6.47
C ARG A 197 -24.28 31.45 5.56
N GLY A 198 -23.68 32.04 4.53
CA GLY A 198 -22.73 31.38 3.63
C GLY A 198 -23.40 30.50 2.57
N TYR A 199 -24.69 30.68 2.30
CA TYR A 199 -25.35 30.03 1.18
C TYR A 199 -25.18 30.86 -0.10
N ARG A 200 -25.02 30.17 -1.22
CA ARG A 200 -25.25 30.78 -2.53
C ARG A 200 -26.74 30.77 -2.77
N ALA A 201 -27.34 31.95 -2.88
CA ALA A 201 -28.78 32.13 -2.96
C ALA A 201 -29.17 32.88 -4.23
N GLU A 202 -30.33 32.52 -4.77
CA GLU A 202 -30.96 33.16 -5.93
C GLU A 202 -32.43 33.45 -5.57
N ALA A 203 -32.79 34.72 -5.62
CA ALA A 203 -34.16 35.20 -5.48
C ALA A 203 -34.87 35.15 -6.84
N ARG A 204 -36.16 34.82 -6.82
CA ARG A 204 -37.04 34.75 -8.00
C ARG A 204 -38.38 35.42 -7.65
N GLY A 205 -38.81 36.41 -8.44
CA GLY A 205 -40.12 37.10 -8.32
C GLY A 205 -41.05 36.79 -9.50
N SER A 206 -42.30 37.26 -9.59
CA SER A 206 -43.24 37.80 -8.58
C SER A 206 -44.64 37.16 -8.81
N GLY A 207 -45.49 37.13 -7.77
CA GLY A 207 -46.82 36.47 -7.74
C GLY A 207 -46.90 35.34 -6.69
N ALA A 208 -47.86 34.42 -6.78
CA ALA A 208 -48.07 33.31 -5.82
C ALA A 208 -46.91 32.28 -5.71
N GLY A 209 -45.71 32.61 -6.19
CA GLY A 209 -44.52 31.78 -6.24
C GLY A 209 -43.20 32.51 -5.93
N ALA A 210 -43.23 33.70 -5.32
CA ALA A 210 -42.04 34.42 -4.88
C ALA A 210 -41.20 33.55 -3.96
N SER A 211 -39.92 33.34 -4.29
CA SER A 211 -39.08 32.43 -3.51
C SER A 211 -37.59 32.70 -3.63
N VAL A 212 -36.86 32.26 -2.61
CA VAL A 212 -35.40 32.20 -2.59
C VAL A 212 -34.99 30.74 -2.52
N ALA A 213 -34.17 30.32 -3.47
CA ALA A 213 -33.49 29.03 -3.40
C ALA A 213 -32.03 29.26 -3.05
N ALA A 214 -31.51 28.48 -2.10
CA ALA A 214 -30.17 28.61 -1.61
C ALA A 214 -29.50 27.24 -1.43
N GLU A 215 -28.19 27.19 -1.61
CA GLU A 215 -27.41 25.96 -1.48
C GLU A 215 -26.00 26.22 -0.92
N ARG A 216 -25.47 25.22 -0.23
CA ARG A 216 -24.14 25.24 0.39
C ARG A 216 -23.47 23.86 0.30
N GLY A 217 -22.15 23.83 0.37
CA GLY A 217 -21.35 22.59 0.41
C GLY A 217 -20.70 22.18 -0.90
N TYR A 218 -20.43 23.12 -1.82
CA TYR A 218 -19.67 22.86 -3.05
C TYR A 218 -18.23 22.39 -2.79
N THR A 219 -17.64 22.83 -1.67
CA THR A 219 -16.31 22.39 -1.24
C THR A 219 -16.24 20.90 -0.96
N ARG A 220 -17.36 20.22 -0.62
CA ARG A 220 -17.42 18.75 -0.51
C ARG A 220 -17.03 18.07 -1.83
N GLU A 221 -17.57 18.57 -2.94
CA GLU A 221 -17.28 18.02 -4.27
C GLU A 221 -15.84 18.31 -4.70
N ILE A 222 -15.31 19.49 -4.32
CA ILE A 222 -13.89 19.84 -4.52
C ILE A 222 -12.99 18.91 -3.72
N GLY A 223 -13.27 18.69 -2.42
CA GLY A 223 -12.49 17.77 -1.59
C GLY A 223 -12.49 16.35 -2.13
N ASN A 224 -13.65 15.84 -2.54
CA ASN A 224 -13.75 14.54 -3.20
C ASN A 224 -12.92 14.48 -4.50
N LEU A 225 -12.95 15.54 -5.31
CA LEU A 225 -12.16 15.60 -6.53
C LEU A 225 -10.66 15.67 -6.24
N THR A 226 -10.23 16.49 -5.28
CA THR A 226 -8.84 16.58 -4.81
C THR A 226 -8.35 15.23 -4.34
N PHE A 227 -9.15 14.47 -3.57
CA PHE A 227 -8.81 13.11 -3.15
C PHE A 227 -8.50 12.20 -4.34
N HIS A 228 -9.39 12.16 -5.35
CA HIS A 228 -9.19 11.30 -6.51
C HIS A 228 -7.99 11.74 -7.37
N ILE A 229 -7.80 13.05 -7.58
CA ILE A 229 -6.63 13.57 -8.31
C ILE A 229 -5.34 13.24 -7.56
N SER A 230 -5.36 13.33 -6.24
CA SER A 230 -4.21 13.00 -5.40
C SER A 230 -3.86 11.52 -5.50
N LEU A 231 -4.86 10.62 -5.58
CA LEU A 231 -4.61 9.20 -5.82
C LEU A 231 -3.95 8.96 -7.20
N VAL A 232 -4.36 9.68 -8.26
CA VAL A 232 -3.61 9.67 -9.55
C VAL A 232 -2.18 10.14 -9.32
N GLY A 233 -2.00 11.24 -8.58
CA GLY A 233 -0.69 11.82 -8.30
C GLY A 233 0.25 10.86 -7.57
N VAL A 234 -0.25 10.13 -6.57
CA VAL A 234 0.51 9.07 -5.87
C VAL A 234 0.92 7.98 -6.85
N LEU A 235 -0.03 7.45 -7.63
CA LEU A 235 0.28 6.41 -8.62
C LEU A 235 1.33 6.88 -9.62
N LEU A 236 1.14 8.06 -10.21
CA LEU A 236 2.10 8.63 -11.16
C LEU A 236 3.49 8.80 -10.52
N SER A 237 3.55 9.26 -9.28
CA SER A 237 4.80 9.46 -8.55
C SER A 237 5.50 8.15 -8.25
N MET A 238 4.77 7.10 -7.87
CA MET A 238 5.32 5.74 -7.72
C MET A 238 5.85 5.19 -9.04
N ALA A 239 5.12 5.41 -10.14
CA ALA A 239 5.56 4.99 -11.47
C ALA A 239 6.86 5.70 -11.89
N LEU A 240 6.97 7.01 -11.62
CA LEU A 240 8.20 7.77 -11.87
C LEU A 240 9.36 7.31 -10.96
N GLY A 241 9.08 7.05 -9.69
CA GLY A 241 10.05 6.50 -8.73
C GLY A 241 10.62 5.16 -9.18
N GLY A 242 9.76 4.22 -9.58
CA GLY A 242 10.20 2.92 -10.10
C GLY A 242 10.84 2.98 -11.50
N ALA A 243 10.52 3.99 -12.30
CA ALA A 243 11.10 4.19 -13.62
C ALA A 243 12.52 4.75 -13.57
N PHE A 244 12.76 5.78 -12.74
CA PHE A 244 14.00 6.56 -12.73
C PHE A 244 14.87 6.32 -11.49
N GLY A 245 14.31 5.72 -10.44
CA GLY A 245 15.05 5.37 -9.22
C GLY A 245 15.85 4.07 -9.37
N TYR A 246 16.51 3.71 -8.28
CA TYR A 246 17.21 2.43 -8.14
C TYR A 246 17.20 1.97 -6.68
N GLY A 247 17.37 0.67 -6.49
CA GLY A 247 17.63 0.06 -5.19
C GLY A 247 18.85 -0.84 -5.27
N GLY A 248 19.64 -0.93 -4.22
CA GLY A 248 20.82 -1.80 -4.18
C GLY A 248 21.22 -2.15 -2.76
N GLN A 249 21.87 -3.30 -2.61
CA GLN A 249 22.32 -3.79 -1.30
C GLN A 249 23.83 -3.87 -1.27
N ARG A 250 24.38 -3.63 -0.07
CA ARG A 250 25.82 -3.74 0.16
C ARG A 250 26.15 -4.11 1.59
N VAL A 251 27.05 -5.05 1.79
CA VAL A 251 27.74 -5.27 3.07
C VAL A 251 28.94 -4.34 3.16
N ILE A 252 29.14 -3.65 4.29
CA ILE A 252 30.31 -2.78 4.52
C ILE A 252 30.98 -3.27 5.79
N VAL A 253 32.21 -3.75 5.67
CA VAL A 253 33.03 -4.18 6.82
C VAL A 253 33.70 -2.96 7.47
N GLU A 254 33.97 -3.00 8.77
CA GLU A 254 34.70 -1.91 9.44
C GLU A 254 36.07 -1.63 8.79
N GLY A 255 36.30 -0.35 8.49
CA GLY A 255 37.44 0.16 7.74
C GLY A 255 37.26 0.12 6.22
N GLU A 256 36.17 -0.45 5.70
CA GLU A 256 35.86 -0.47 4.28
C GLU A 256 35.11 0.79 3.85
N THR A 257 35.32 1.20 2.60
CA THR A 257 34.62 2.32 1.97
C THR A 257 33.75 1.82 0.84
N PHE A 258 32.44 2.05 0.96
CA PHE A 258 31.52 1.97 -0.15
C PHE A 258 31.59 3.24 -1.00
N VAL A 259 31.63 3.08 -2.32
CA VAL A 259 31.53 4.17 -3.31
C VAL A 259 30.30 3.90 -4.15
N ASN A 260 29.49 4.93 -4.42
CA ASN A 260 28.28 4.79 -5.24
C ASN A 260 28.62 4.57 -6.72
N SER A 261 29.01 3.34 -7.06
CA SER A 261 29.30 2.85 -8.40
C SER A 261 28.68 1.48 -8.59
N LEU A 262 28.29 1.13 -9.82
CA LEU A 262 27.54 -0.10 -10.08
C LEU A 262 28.26 -1.37 -9.61
N VAL A 263 29.60 -1.40 -9.71
CA VAL A 263 30.44 -2.54 -9.31
C VAL A 263 30.62 -2.67 -7.79
N SER A 264 30.23 -1.64 -7.03
CA SER A 264 30.37 -1.61 -5.57
C SER A 264 29.15 -2.15 -4.83
N TYR A 265 28.11 -2.59 -5.54
CA TYR A 265 26.91 -3.19 -4.98
C TYR A 265 26.99 -4.71 -5.03
N ASP A 266 26.56 -5.38 -3.96
CA ASP A 266 26.43 -6.84 -3.94
C ASP A 266 25.20 -7.29 -4.76
N SER A 267 24.15 -6.46 -4.74
CA SER A 267 22.97 -6.60 -5.61
C SER A 267 22.48 -5.22 -6.05
N PHE A 268 22.02 -5.11 -7.31
CA PHE A 268 21.55 -3.84 -7.86
C PHE A 268 20.30 -4.03 -8.71
N SER A 269 19.31 -3.19 -8.49
CA SER A 269 17.99 -3.23 -9.12
C SER A 269 17.64 -1.86 -9.73
N PRO A 270 17.99 -1.64 -11.00
CA PRO A 270 17.71 -0.39 -11.70
C PRO A 270 16.22 -0.25 -12.04
N GLY A 271 15.75 1.01 -12.08
CA GLY A 271 14.49 1.34 -12.72
C GLY A 271 14.53 1.17 -14.25
N THR A 272 13.37 1.08 -14.90
CA THR A 272 13.27 0.81 -16.35
C THR A 272 13.98 1.85 -17.23
N TYR A 273 14.04 3.10 -16.78
CA TYR A 273 14.70 4.21 -17.47
C TYR A 273 15.91 4.73 -16.68
N PHE A 274 16.49 3.88 -15.83
CA PHE A 274 17.72 4.18 -15.13
C PHE A 274 18.91 4.22 -16.09
N ASP A 275 19.84 5.12 -15.82
CA ASP A 275 21.11 5.26 -16.53
C ASP A 275 22.24 5.31 -15.50
N ALA A 276 23.22 4.42 -15.65
CA ALA A 276 24.35 4.31 -14.73
C ALA A 276 25.23 5.56 -14.73
N GLU A 277 25.24 6.34 -15.81
CA GLU A 277 25.97 7.61 -15.89
C GLU A 277 25.39 8.69 -14.96
N ASN A 278 24.13 8.54 -14.53
CA ASN A 278 23.45 9.47 -13.62
C ASN A 278 23.62 9.08 -12.14
N LEU A 279 24.48 8.10 -11.80
CA LEU A 279 24.79 7.79 -10.42
C LEU A 279 25.53 8.97 -9.76
N GLU A 280 24.90 9.58 -8.77
CA GLU A 280 25.52 10.65 -7.98
C GLU A 280 26.75 10.12 -7.22
N PRO A 281 27.94 10.72 -7.40
CA PRO A 281 29.15 10.20 -6.79
C PRO A 281 29.19 10.55 -5.30
N TYR A 282 29.07 9.54 -4.43
CA TYR A 282 29.29 9.68 -2.99
C TYR A 282 30.00 8.44 -2.43
N SER A 283 30.56 8.57 -1.22
CA SER A 283 31.14 7.44 -0.49
C SER A 283 30.67 7.40 0.96
N VAL A 284 30.64 6.18 1.51
CA VAL A 284 30.34 5.90 2.91
C VAL A 284 31.39 4.93 3.43
N THR A 285 32.20 5.37 4.38
CA THR A 285 33.18 4.55 5.09
C THR A 285 32.59 4.12 6.42
N LEU A 286 32.60 2.82 6.72
CA LEU A 286 32.24 2.35 8.05
C LEU A 286 33.45 2.48 8.97
N ASP A 287 33.43 3.45 9.87
CA ASP A 287 34.52 3.66 10.82
C ASP A 287 34.43 2.65 11.97
N LYS A 288 33.21 2.45 12.49
CA LYS A 288 32.93 1.58 13.62
C LYS A 288 31.44 1.22 13.69
N PHE A 289 31.12 0.04 14.18
CA PHE A 289 29.75 -0.39 14.47
C PHE A 289 29.60 -0.85 15.92
N ASP A 290 28.77 -0.13 16.67
CA ASP A 290 28.46 -0.41 18.07
C ASP A 290 27.04 -0.95 18.23
N ILE A 291 26.90 -2.02 19.03
CA ILE A 291 25.61 -2.56 19.44
C ILE A 291 25.53 -2.49 20.96
N LEU A 292 24.49 -1.85 21.47
CA LEU A 292 24.19 -1.85 22.90
C LEU A 292 23.24 -3.01 23.19
N PHE A 293 23.63 -3.94 24.03
CA PHE A 293 22.79 -5.05 24.50
C PHE A 293 22.28 -4.77 25.91
N ASP A 294 21.06 -5.20 26.21
CA ASP A 294 20.49 -5.14 27.56
C ASP A 294 21.24 -6.11 28.49
N ARG A 295 21.84 -5.56 29.54
CA ARG A 295 22.59 -6.31 30.57
C ARG A 295 21.92 -6.30 31.93
N GLU A 296 20.79 -5.61 32.07
CA GLU A 296 20.13 -5.38 33.35
C GLU A 296 18.80 -6.14 33.46
N SER A 297 18.12 -6.40 32.35
CA SER A 297 16.83 -7.09 32.33
C SER A 297 16.97 -8.59 32.60
N GLU A 298 16.23 -9.11 33.57
CA GLU A 298 16.16 -10.55 33.86
C GLU A 298 15.44 -11.36 32.76
N THR A 299 14.57 -10.71 31.99
CA THR A 299 13.71 -11.36 30.98
C THR A 299 14.15 -11.13 29.54
N HIS A 300 14.96 -10.10 29.30
CA HIS A 300 15.41 -9.69 27.97
C HIS A 300 16.95 -9.53 27.92
N PHE A 301 17.67 -10.19 28.83
CA PHE A 301 19.14 -10.18 28.86
C PHE A 301 19.72 -10.55 27.49
N GLY A 302 20.65 -9.74 27.00
CA GLY A 302 21.31 -9.93 25.71
C GLY A 302 20.50 -9.46 24.51
N GLN A 303 19.31 -8.87 24.67
CA GLN A 303 18.60 -8.26 23.55
C GLN A 303 19.23 -6.93 23.13
N PRO A 304 19.31 -6.63 21.82
CA PRO A 304 19.86 -5.36 21.36
C PRO A 304 18.90 -4.19 21.66
N LEU A 305 19.44 -3.15 22.29
CA LEU A 305 18.76 -1.88 22.59
C LEU A 305 19.02 -0.83 21.51
N ASP A 306 20.23 -0.83 20.94
CA ASP A 306 20.64 0.19 19.97
C ASP A 306 21.68 -0.37 18.99
N PHE A 307 21.60 0.09 17.75
CA PHE A 307 22.55 -0.21 16.68
C PHE A 307 23.04 1.11 16.10
N THR A 308 24.33 1.40 16.27
CA THR A 308 24.93 2.66 15.81
C THR A 308 26.13 2.36 14.91
N ALA A 309 25.99 2.67 13.63
CA ALA A 309 27.10 2.71 12.69
C ALA A 309 27.67 4.14 12.65
N HIS A 310 28.91 4.29 13.09
CA HIS A 310 29.69 5.50 12.92
C HIS A 310 30.29 5.49 11.52
N VAL A 311 29.90 6.46 10.70
CA VAL A 311 30.28 6.52 9.30
C VAL A 311 30.92 7.85 8.95
N THR A 312 31.89 7.81 8.06
CA THR A 312 32.43 8.98 7.39
C THR A 312 31.86 9.03 5.98
N THR A 313 31.14 10.09 5.65
CA THR A 313 30.48 10.27 4.35
C THR A 313 31.21 11.32 3.53
N ARG A 314 31.16 11.18 2.21
CA ARG A 314 31.67 12.18 1.27
C ARG A 314 30.67 12.38 0.15
N ARG A 315 30.14 13.60 0.01
CA ARG A 315 29.07 13.92 -0.96
C ARG A 315 29.55 14.11 -2.39
N SER A 316 30.85 14.22 -2.62
CA SER A 316 31.46 14.24 -3.96
C SER A 316 32.96 13.92 -3.85
N PRO A 317 33.66 13.63 -4.95
CA PRO A 317 35.11 13.38 -4.95
C PRO A 317 35.97 14.56 -4.48
N ASP A 318 35.39 15.75 -4.31
CA ASP A 318 36.07 16.97 -3.83
C ASP A 318 35.48 17.51 -2.52
N ALA A 319 34.36 16.95 -2.04
CA ALA A 319 33.74 17.38 -0.80
C ALA A 319 34.59 17.02 0.43
N GLU A 320 34.50 17.81 1.50
CA GLU A 320 35.10 17.45 2.78
C GLU A 320 34.38 16.25 3.40
N PRO A 321 35.09 15.34 4.10
CA PRO A 321 34.45 14.24 4.81
C PRO A 321 33.59 14.73 5.99
N GLU A 322 32.38 14.19 6.12
CA GLU A 322 31.45 14.46 7.22
C GLU A 322 31.29 13.21 8.09
N LYS A 323 31.38 13.37 9.42
CA LYS A 323 31.07 12.27 10.35
C LYS A 323 29.59 12.26 10.66
N GLU A 324 28.94 11.13 10.43
CA GLU A 324 27.52 10.94 10.63
C GLU A 324 27.26 9.60 11.35
N GLU A 325 26.03 9.42 11.84
CA GLU A 325 25.58 8.17 12.43
C GLU A 325 24.44 7.57 11.59
N LEU A 326 24.52 6.27 11.35
CA LEU A 326 23.47 5.47 10.71
C LEU A 326 22.89 4.50 11.73
N LYS A 327 21.55 4.54 11.91
CA LYS A 327 20.82 3.65 12.84
C LYS A 327 19.58 3.06 12.18
N VAL A 328 19.02 1.98 12.74
CA VAL A 328 17.85 1.26 12.19
C VAL A 328 16.67 2.20 11.88
N ASN A 329 16.35 3.15 12.76
CA ASN A 329 15.26 4.13 12.58
C ASN A 329 15.74 5.53 12.16
N HIS A 330 17.05 5.70 11.96
CA HIS A 330 17.67 6.95 11.54
C HIS A 330 18.56 6.68 10.32
N PRO A 331 17.95 6.56 9.11
CA PRO A 331 18.69 6.30 7.89
C PRO A 331 19.54 7.50 7.49
N LEU A 332 20.68 7.22 6.85
CA LEU A 332 21.56 8.23 6.28
C LEU A 332 20.96 8.73 4.95
N ARG A 333 20.95 10.05 4.73
CA ARG A 333 20.46 10.68 3.50
C ARG A 333 21.58 11.40 2.77
N ILE A 334 21.98 10.86 1.63
CA ILE A 334 23.11 11.37 0.85
C ILE A 334 22.76 11.43 -0.63
N ASN A 335 22.89 12.63 -1.22
CA ASN A 335 22.66 12.90 -2.64
C ASN A 335 21.37 12.28 -3.22
N GLY A 336 20.26 12.35 -2.48
CA GLY A 336 18.97 11.82 -2.91
C GLY A 336 18.77 10.31 -2.69
N ALA A 337 19.79 9.59 -2.22
CA ALA A 337 19.69 8.23 -1.74
C ALA A 337 19.43 8.20 -0.23
N ASP A 338 18.56 7.30 0.21
CA ASP A 338 18.44 6.88 1.61
C ASP A 338 19.20 5.56 1.79
N VAL A 339 20.08 5.50 2.79
CA VAL A 339 20.83 4.31 3.19
C VAL A 339 20.27 3.80 4.51
N TYR A 340 19.72 2.58 4.50
CA TYR A 340 19.08 1.94 5.63
C TYR A 340 19.94 0.82 6.17
N LEU A 341 20.11 0.75 7.49
CA LEU A 341 20.74 -0.39 8.15
C LEU A 341 19.72 -1.53 8.25
N VAL A 342 19.96 -2.62 7.52
CA VAL A 342 19.03 -3.76 7.43
C VAL A 342 19.59 -5.05 8.05
N GLY A 343 20.91 -5.14 8.21
CA GLY A 343 21.57 -6.29 8.82
C GLY A 343 22.93 -5.93 9.38
N ASN A 344 23.54 -6.86 10.10
CA ASN A 344 24.88 -6.71 10.65
C ASN A 344 25.42 -8.09 11.07
N GLY A 345 26.70 -8.13 11.42
CA GLY A 345 27.35 -9.34 11.95
C GLY A 345 28.82 -9.11 12.20
N TYR A 346 29.57 -10.20 12.26
CA TYR A 346 31.02 -10.19 12.38
C TYR A 346 31.68 -10.69 11.09
N ALA A 347 32.85 -10.15 10.80
CA ALA A 347 33.70 -10.57 9.70
C ALA A 347 35.10 -10.90 10.25
N PRO A 348 35.39 -12.19 10.56
CA PRO A 348 36.74 -12.61 10.93
C PRO A 348 37.71 -12.32 9.78
N VAL A 349 38.82 -11.68 10.11
CA VAL A 349 39.95 -11.48 9.21
C VAL A 349 40.79 -12.75 9.27
N VAL A 350 40.93 -13.43 8.14
CA VAL A 350 41.74 -14.65 8.04
C VAL A 350 42.82 -14.51 6.99
N THR A 351 43.95 -15.15 7.25
CA THR A 351 45.02 -15.34 6.27
C THR A 351 45.14 -16.83 5.98
N VAL A 352 44.98 -17.20 4.71
CA VAL A 352 45.17 -18.58 4.23
C VAL A 352 46.45 -18.64 3.42
N ARG A 353 47.35 -19.53 3.81
CA ARG A 353 48.54 -19.90 3.05
C ARG A 353 48.31 -21.24 2.38
N ASP A 354 48.75 -21.38 1.15
CA ASP A 354 48.61 -22.63 0.40
C ASP A 354 49.72 -23.64 0.72
N GLY A 355 49.71 -24.80 0.06
CA GLY A 355 50.70 -25.85 0.28
C GLY A 355 52.13 -25.49 -0.14
N ASN A 356 52.32 -24.40 -0.89
CA ASN A 356 53.64 -23.85 -1.21
C ASN A 356 54.12 -22.83 -0.16
N GLY A 357 53.25 -22.42 0.77
CA GLY A 357 53.50 -21.40 1.78
C GLY A 357 53.17 -19.97 1.34
N ASP A 358 52.65 -19.80 0.12
CA ASP A 358 52.26 -18.50 -0.43
C ASP A 358 50.89 -18.07 0.12
N VAL A 359 50.67 -16.77 0.28
CA VAL A 359 49.37 -16.25 0.73
C VAL A 359 48.36 -16.36 -0.41
N ALA A 360 47.40 -17.26 -0.28
CA ALA A 360 46.34 -17.48 -1.25
C ALA A 360 45.10 -16.61 -0.98
N PHE A 361 44.87 -16.22 0.28
CA PHE A 361 43.82 -15.27 0.65
C PHE A 361 44.20 -14.53 1.92
N SER A 362 43.89 -13.23 2.01
CA SER A 362 43.99 -12.47 3.25
C SER A 362 42.95 -11.36 3.27
N GLY A 363 42.07 -11.37 4.27
CA GLY A 363 41.02 -10.36 4.38
C GLY A 363 39.85 -10.78 5.28
N PRO A 364 38.88 -9.88 5.48
CA PRO A 364 37.66 -10.17 6.21
C PRO A 364 36.77 -11.15 5.43
N VAL A 365 36.19 -12.12 6.13
CA VAL A 365 35.18 -13.04 5.58
C VAL A 365 33.86 -12.79 6.30
N VAL A 366 32.82 -12.40 5.57
CA VAL A 366 31.50 -12.12 6.15
C VAL A 366 30.89 -13.41 6.69
N SER A 367 30.62 -13.46 7.99
CA SER A 367 29.92 -14.58 8.63
C SER A 367 28.45 -14.22 8.89
N VAL A 368 27.53 -15.13 8.62
CA VAL A 368 26.08 -14.88 8.66
C VAL A 368 25.49 -15.38 9.99
N PRO A 369 24.98 -14.49 10.87
CA PRO A 369 24.35 -14.89 12.12
C PRO A 369 23.16 -15.82 11.91
N GLN A 370 23.09 -16.89 12.70
CA GLN A 370 22.01 -17.90 12.66
C GLN A 370 21.04 -17.77 13.84
N ASP A 371 21.42 -17.04 14.90
CA ASP A 371 20.66 -16.86 16.12
C ASP A 371 20.89 -15.47 16.77
N SER A 372 20.26 -15.22 17.93
CA SER A 372 20.36 -13.95 18.65
C SER A 372 21.68 -13.74 19.39
N VAL A 373 22.49 -14.80 19.56
CA VAL A 373 23.82 -14.76 20.22
C VAL A 373 24.96 -14.76 19.19
N TYR A 374 24.63 -14.53 17.92
CA TYR A 374 25.57 -14.34 16.83
C TYR A 374 26.43 -15.59 16.56
N THR A 375 25.91 -16.80 16.81
CA THR A 375 26.48 -18.01 16.23
C THR A 375 26.41 -17.85 14.71
N SER A 376 27.55 -17.64 14.06
CA SER A 376 27.57 -17.14 12.68
C SER A 376 28.19 -18.17 11.74
N LEU A 377 27.46 -18.57 10.70
CA LEU A 377 27.97 -19.45 9.67
C LEU A 377 29.05 -18.72 8.86
N MET A 378 30.21 -19.34 8.70
CA MET A 378 31.32 -18.83 7.92
C MET A 378 31.65 -19.80 6.80
N VAL A 379 31.78 -19.27 5.59
CA VAL A 379 32.30 -19.97 4.42
C VAL A 379 33.39 -19.12 3.80
N ALA A 380 34.59 -19.69 3.60
CA ALA A 380 35.69 -19.05 2.89
C ALA A 380 36.10 -19.92 1.71
N LYS A 381 36.09 -19.35 0.51
CA LYS A 381 36.48 -19.99 -0.75
C LYS A 381 37.80 -19.37 -1.20
N VAL A 382 38.83 -20.19 -1.37
CA VAL A 382 40.20 -19.75 -1.68
C VAL A 382 40.64 -20.38 -3.01
N PRO A 383 40.18 -19.82 -4.15
CA PRO A 383 40.46 -20.38 -5.48
C PRO A 383 41.91 -20.23 -5.93
N ASP A 384 42.62 -19.26 -5.36
CA ASP A 384 44.00 -18.98 -5.72
C ASP A 384 45.02 -19.91 -5.05
N ALA A 385 44.58 -20.77 -4.12
CA ALA A 385 45.45 -21.74 -3.46
C ALA A 385 46.00 -22.77 -4.44
N LYS A 386 47.26 -23.19 -4.20
CA LYS A 386 47.96 -24.22 -4.96
C LYS A 386 48.55 -25.30 -4.04
N PRO A 387 48.64 -26.57 -4.49
CA PRO A 387 48.29 -27.07 -5.82
C PRO A 387 46.78 -27.21 -6.08
N GLU A 388 45.97 -27.31 -5.03
CA GLU A 388 44.51 -27.42 -5.09
C GLU A 388 43.83 -26.22 -4.42
N GLN A 389 42.61 -25.89 -4.85
CA GLN A 389 41.84 -24.81 -4.21
C GLN A 389 41.37 -25.27 -2.82
N LEU A 390 41.23 -24.32 -1.89
CA LEU A 390 40.83 -24.60 -0.52
C LEU A 390 39.46 -24.01 -0.21
N GLY A 391 38.65 -24.76 0.52
CA GLY A 391 37.37 -24.34 1.07
C GLY A 391 37.36 -24.51 2.58
N PHE A 392 36.80 -23.55 3.30
CA PHE A 392 36.59 -23.63 4.74
C PHE A 392 35.11 -23.39 5.03
N GLN A 393 34.54 -24.20 5.92
CA GLN A 393 33.15 -24.05 6.34
C GLN A 393 33.01 -24.33 7.83
N GLY A 394 32.26 -23.50 8.53
CA GLY A 394 31.93 -23.74 9.93
C GLY A 394 31.31 -22.54 10.60
N PHE A 395 31.63 -22.31 11.87
CA PHE A 395 31.01 -21.27 12.67
C PHE A 395 32.04 -20.33 13.32
N LEU A 396 31.74 -19.04 13.31
CA LEU A 396 32.27 -18.09 14.26
C LEU A 396 31.38 -18.11 15.51
N LEU A 397 32.02 -18.27 16.67
CA LEU A 397 31.40 -18.15 17.99
C LEU A 397 31.98 -16.91 18.68
N PRO A 398 31.24 -15.78 18.78
CA PRO A 398 31.74 -14.57 19.42
C PRO A 398 32.16 -14.79 20.88
N THR A 399 31.36 -15.54 21.63
CA THR A 399 31.71 -15.98 22.99
C THR A 399 31.60 -17.49 23.06
N ALA A 400 32.69 -18.18 22.75
CA ALA A 400 32.71 -19.64 22.70
C ALA A 400 32.51 -20.26 24.09
N MET A 401 31.55 -21.16 24.20
CA MET A 401 31.28 -22.02 25.36
C MET A 401 31.07 -23.46 24.89
N LEU A 402 31.17 -24.42 25.81
CA LEU A 402 30.81 -25.81 25.54
C LEU A 402 29.42 -26.10 26.12
N ASP A 403 28.59 -26.77 25.35
CA ASP A 403 27.34 -27.33 25.85
C ASP A 403 27.58 -28.59 26.70
N GLU A 404 26.50 -29.19 27.21
CA GLU A 404 26.57 -30.41 28.05
C GLU A 404 27.19 -31.62 27.34
N ASN A 405 27.20 -31.63 26.01
CA ASN A 405 27.78 -32.68 25.17
C ASN A 405 29.18 -32.35 24.66
N GLY A 406 29.73 -31.19 25.05
CA GLY A 406 31.04 -30.71 24.58
C GLY A 406 31.03 -30.04 23.21
N PHE A 407 29.86 -29.64 22.69
CA PHE A 407 29.76 -28.87 21.45
C PHE A 407 29.98 -27.39 21.69
N GLY A 408 30.82 -26.78 20.85
CA GLY A 408 31.01 -25.32 20.83
C GLY A 408 29.72 -24.59 20.46
N ILE A 409 29.27 -23.70 21.33
CA ILE A 409 28.12 -22.79 21.14
C ILE A 409 28.53 -21.35 21.48
N SER A 410 27.80 -20.35 20.97
CA SER A 410 27.97 -18.97 21.44
C SER A 410 27.11 -18.73 22.68
N GLY A 411 27.71 -18.22 23.75
CA GLY A 411 27.00 -17.87 24.99
C GLY A 411 26.54 -16.41 25.06
N ASP A 412 27.09 -15.54 24.21
CA ASP A 412 26.84 -14.09 24.25
C ASP A 412 27.06 -13.46 22.86
N PRO A 413 26.24 -12.47 22.44
CA PRO A 413 26.43 -11.77 21.17
C PRO A 413 27.67 -10.87 21.11
N ASN A 414 28.23 -10.45 22.24
CA ASN A 414 29.50 -9.75 22.27
C ASN A 414 30.66 -10.73 22.05
N ALA A 415 31.72 -10.27 21.41
CA ALA A 415 32.93 -11.04 21.20
C ALA A 415 33.82 -10.97 22.46
N ILE A 416 33.68 -11.92 23.39
CA ILE A 416 34.48 -11.99 24.62
C ILE A 416 35.70 -12.90 24.40
N ASN A 417 35.47 -14.08 23.81
CA ASN A 417 36.48 -15.06 23.47
C ASN A 417 36.14 -15.67 22.10
N PRO A 418 36.33 -14.90 21.02
CA PRO A 418 35.91 -15.33 19.70
C PRO A 418 36.71 -16.54 19.24
N GLN A 419 36.00 -17.55 18.74
CA GLN A 419 36.60 -18.74 18.14
C GLN A 419 36.01 -19.05 16.77
N LEU A 420 36.85 -19.52 15.86
CA LEU A 420 36.42 -20.16 14.62
C LEU A 420 36.45 -21.67 14.80
N HIS A 421 35.32 -22.33 14.52
CA HIS A 421 35.17 -23.77 14.48
C HIS A 421 34.94 -24.17 13.03
N LEU A 422 35.96 -24.67 12.33
CA LEU A 422 35.94 -24.87 10.89
C LEU A 422 36.26 -26.32 10.50
N ASN A 423 35.72 -26.74 9.36
CA ASN A 423 36.20 -27.84 8.56
C ASN A 423 36.90 -27.27 7.33
N SER A 424 37.82 -28.03 6.73
CA SER A 424 38.46 -27.63 5.48
C SER A 424 38.41 -28.73 4.42
N TYR A 425 38.46 -28.28 3.18
CA TYR A 425 38.27 -29.07 1.98
C TYR A 425 39.29 -28.64 0.92
N ALA A 426 39.81 -29.59 0.14
CA ALA A 426 40.67 -29.33 -1.02
C ALA A 426 40.04 -29.91 -2.29
N GLY A 427 40.01 -29.13 -3.38
CA GLY A 427 39.47 -29.60 -4.66
C GLY A 427 38.93 -28.48 -5.53
N ASP A 428 37.96 -28.80 -6.39
CA ASP A 428 37.29 -27.83 -7.27
C ASP A 428 36.15 -27.12 -6.51
N LEU A 429 36.27 -25.80 -6.32
CA LEU A 429 35.24 -24.96 -5.68
C LEU A 429 34.06 -24.62 -6.62
N GLY A 430 34.15 -24.99 -7.90
CA GLY A 430 33.16 -24.65 -8.94
C GLY A 430 33.08 -23.17 -9.28
N VAL A 431 34.03 -22.34 -8.80
CA VAL A 431 34.01 -20.88 -9.03
C VAL A 431 34.61 -20.50 -10.39
N ASP A 432 35.40 -21.39 -10.99
CA ASP A 432 36.09 -21.15 -12.27
C ASP A 432 35.17 -21.30 -13.48
N ASP A 433 34.01 -21.94 -13.32
CA ASP A 433 33.06 -22.24 -14.41
C ASP A 433 32.25 -21.01 -14.86
N GLY A 434 32.43 -19.84 -14.21
CA GLY A 434 31.72 -18.60 -14.53
C GLY A 434 30.23 -18.60 -14.20
N VAL A 435 29.76 -19.61 -13.46
CA VAL A 435 28.39 -19.71 -12.95
C VAL A 435 28.33 -18.98 -11.60
N PRO A 436 27.45 -17.97 -11.43
CA PRO A 436 27.22 -17.36 -10.12
C PRO A 436 26.78 -18.40 -9.09
N GLN A 437 27.39 -18.38 -7.91
CA GLN A 437 27.10 -19.31 -6.82
C GLN A 437 27.01 -18.59 -5.49
N ASN A 438 26.29 -19.16 -4.53
CA ASN A 438 26.16 -18.63 -3.19
C ASN A 438 27.53 -18.53 -2.50
N VAL A 439 27.91 -17.34 -2.06
CA VAL A 439 29.17 -17.12 -1.31
C VAL A 439 29.12 -17.69 0.10
N TYR A 440 27.93 -17.92 0.66
CA TYR A 440 27.71 -18.41 2.03
C TYR A 440 27.48 -19.94 2.11
N VAL A 441 27.57 -20.64 0.99
CA VAL A 441 27.44 -22.11 0.92
C VAL A 441 28.66 -22.67 0.20
N LEU A 442 29.24 -23.73 0.74
CA LEU A 442 30.32 -24.47 0.10
C LEU A 442 29.74 -25.72 -0.55
N ASP A 443 29.93 -25.88 -1.87
CA ASP A 443 29.65 -27.14 -2.56
C ASP A 443 30.87 -28.05 -2.39
N THR A 444 30.66 -29.18 -1.73
CA THR A 444 31.73 -30.13 -1.40
C THR A 444 31.71 -31.38 -2.29
N GLU A 445 30.85 -31.48 -3.30
CA GLU A 445 30.71 -32.71 -4.11
C GLU A 445 31.99 -33.11 -4.85
N LYS A 446 32.76 -32.11 -5.32
CA LYS A 446 34.04 -32.30 -6.03
C LYS A 446 35.26 -32.00 -5.14
N MET A 447 35.08 -31.99 -3.83
CA MET A 447 36.15 -31.66 -2.88
C MET A 447 36.45 -32.84 -1.96
N THR A 448 37.72 -32.96 -1.59
CA THR A 448 38.17 -33.89 -0.57
C THR A 448 38.16 -33.18 0.78
N GLU A 449 37.48 -33.77 1.77
CA GLU A 449 37.51 -33.26 3.14
C GLU A 449 38.88 -33.54 3.76
N LEU A 450 39.59 -32.48 4.15
CA LEU A 450 40.92 -32.58 4.78
C LEU A 450 40.81 -32.78 6.29
N ASN A 451 39.89 -32.07 6.93
CA ASN A 451 39.67 -32.17 8.36
C ASN A 451 38.20 -31.88 8.70
N SER A 452 37.65 -32.66 9.61
CA SER A 452 36.32 -32.47 10.17
C SER A 452 36.20 -33.15 11.53
N ARG A 453 35.13 -32.83 12.27
CA ARG A 453 34.84 -33.48 13.56
C ARG A 453 34.69 -35.01 13.47
N SER A 454 34.39 -35.55 12.29
CA SER A 454 34.27 -36.99 12.04
C SER A 454 35.57 -37.66 11.57
N GLN A 455 36.59 -36.89 11.22
CA GLN A 455 37.89 -37.38 10.76
C GLN A 455 38.88 -37.47 11.91
N ASP A 456 39.91 -38.32 11.78
CA ASP A 456 40.98 -38.46 12.77
C ASP A 456 41.75 -37.15 12.98
N ALA A 457 41.82 -36.29 11.95
CA ALA A 457 42.43 -34.97 12.01
C ALA A 457 41.64 -33.95 12.86
N GLY A 458 40.36 -34.24 13.17
CA GLY A 458 39.49 -33.36 13.95
C GLY A 458 39.04 -32.08 13.22
N GLY A 459 38.18 -31.31 13.88
CA GLY A 459 37.80 -29.97 13.42
C GLY A 459 38.87 -28.93 13.78
N ILE A 460 38.96 -27.86 12.99
CA ILE A 460 39.78 -26.69 13.31
C ILE A 460 39.08 -25.89 14.41
N ILE A 461 39.80 -25.57 15.48
CA ILE A 461 39.39 -24.59 16.48
C ILE A 461 40.50 -23.53 16.55
N LEU A 462 40.17 -22.29 16.21
CA LEU A 462 41.10 -21.17 16.21
C LEU A 462 40.59 -20.06 17.13
N GLU A 463 41.41 -19.67 18.10
CA GLU A 463 41.26 -18.39 18.78
C GLU A 463 41.90 -17.26 17.96
N ALA A 464 41.51 -16.02 18.24
CA ALA A 464 42.14 -14.87 17.60
C ALA A 464 43.67 -14.86 17.83
N GLY A 465 44.42 -14.68 16.75
CA GLY A 465 45.89 -14.73 16.69
C GLY A 465 46.47 -16.13 16.46
N GLN A 466 45.66 -17.19 16.41
CA GLN A 466 46.16 -18.56 16.21
C GLN A 466 46.20 -18.97 14.74
N THR A 467 47.12 -19.89 14.43
CA THR A 467 47.28 -20.54 13.13
C THR A 467 47.07 -22.04 13.28
N TYR A 468 46.40 -22.64 12.30
CA TYR A 468 46.23 -24.08 12.17
C TYR A 468 46.88 -24.56 10.87
N GLU A 469 47.77 -25.54 10.98
CA GLU A 469 48.41 -26.20 9.83
C GLU A 469 47.51 -27.32 9.31
N LEU A 470 47.18 -27.26 8.02
CA LEU A 470 46.30 -28.24 7.39
C LEU A 470 47.02 -29.59 7.19
N PRO A 471 46.28 -30.71 7.23
CA PRO A 471 46.82 -32.02 6.88
C PRO A 471 47.42 -32.05 5.48
N ASP A 472 48.25 -33.08 5.22
CA ASP A 472 48.86 -33.35 3.90
C ASP A 472 49.68 -32.19 3.32
N ASN A 473 50.16 -31.26 4.17
CA ASN A 473 50.82 -30.01 3.77
C ASN A 473 49.96 -29.18 2.80
N ALA A 474 48.63 -29.21 2.94
CA ALA A 474 47.71 -28.45 2.10
C ALA A 474 47.79 -26.92 2.34
N GLY A 475 48.46 -26.49 3.41
CA GLY A 475 48.67 -25.08 3.75
C GLY A 475 48.32 -24.78 5.20
N SER A 476 47.92 -23.55 5.49
CA SER A 476 47.49 -23.14 6.83
C SER A 476 46.45 -22.02 6.81
N ILE A 477 45.70 -21.90 7.91
CA ILE A 477 44.74 -20.81 8.13
C ILE A 477 45.03 -20.13 9.46
N THR A 478 45.05 -18.80 9.45
CA THR A 478 45.28 -17.95 10.62
C THR A 478 44.07 -17.06 10.85
N PHE A 479 43.59 -16.96 12.10
CA PHE A 479 42.55 -16.02 12.49
C PHE A 479 43.22 -14.76 13.04
N GLU A 480 43.26 -13.68 12.26
CA GLU A 480 44.07 -12.49 12.56
C GLU A 480 43.35 -11.51 13.49
N ASP A 481 42.11 -11.17 13.16
CA ASP A 481 41.35 -10.10 13.81
C ASP A 481 39.85 -10.32 13.62
N LEU A 482 39.01 -9.65 14.40
CA LEU A 482 37.56 -9.74 14.29
C LEU A 482 36.94 -8.35 14.11
N LYS A 483 36.35 -8.13 12.94
CA LYS A 483 35.64 -6.89 12.61
C LYS A 483 34.14 -7.06 12.68
N ARG A 484 33.41 -5.95 12.83
CA ARG A 484 31.98 -5.91 12.53
C ARG A 484 31.75 -5.57 11.06
N TYR A 485 30.55 -5.90 10.58
CA TYR A 485 30.03 -5.37 9.33
C TYR A 485 28.58 -4.91 9.51
N ILE A 486 28.14 -4.04 8.61
CA ILE A 486 26.73 -3.70 8.42
C ILE A 486 26.28 -4.14 7.04
N ALA A 487 25.02 -4.56 6.90
CA ALA A 487 24.36 -4.69 5.62
C ALA A 487 23.42 -3.50 5.44
N VAL A 488 23.57 -2.79 4.33
CA VAL A 488 22.77 -1.62 4.00
C VAL A 488 21.92 -1.84 2.76
N ASP A 489 20.71 -1.29 2.79
CA ASP A 489 19.84 -1.13 1.64
C ASP A 489 19.86 0.34 1.22
N ILE A 490 20.15 0.59 -0.05
CA ILE A 490 20.38 1.91 -0.63
C ILE A 490 19.29 2.14 -1.66
N ASN A 491 18.44 3.13 -1.42
CA ASN A 491 17.32 3.44 -2.31
C ASN A 491 17.36 4.91 -2.72
N ALA A 492 17.38 5.17 -4.02
CA ALA A 492 17.15 6.50 -4.58
C ALA A 492 15.79 6.52 -5.27
N ASP A 493 14.82 7.24 -4.69
CA ASP A 493 13.45 7.34 -5.20
C ASP A 493 13.04 8.80 -5.46
N PRO A 494 13.07 9.28 -6.71
CA PRO A 494 12.63 10.63 -7.04
C PRO A 494 11.11 10.84 -6.85
N GLY A 495 10.33 9.76 -6.77
CA GLY A 495 8.89 9.78 -6.52
C GLY A 495 8.50 10.03 -5.05
N LYS A 496 9.41 9.82 -4.10
CA LYS A 496 9.14 9.84 -2.65
C LYS A 496 8.48 11.14 -2.17
N LEU A 497 9.07 12.29 -2.52
CA LEU A 497 8.54 13.60 -2.09
C LEU A 497 7.18 13.91 -2.77
N PRO A 498 7.02 13.77 -4.10
CA PRO A 498 5.72 13.87 -4.74
C PRO A 498 4.64 12.95 -4.12
N ILE A 499 4.97 11.69 -3.79
CA ILE A 499 4.06 10.76 -3.10
C ILE A 499 3.58 11.38 -1.78
N ALA A 500 4.49 11.89 -0.95
CA ALA A 500 4.15 12.49 0.34
C ALA A 500 3.21 13.71 0.18
N ILE A 501 3.48 14.57 -0.81
CA ILE A 501 2.64 15.73 -1.12
C ILE A 501 1.23 15.28 -1.51
N PHE A 502 1.12 14.34 -2.45
CA PHE A 502 -0.19 13.86 -2.90
C PHE A 502 -0.92 13.07 -1.82
N ALA A 503 -0.23 12.28 -0.99
CA ALA A 503 -0.84 11.63 0.17
C ALA A 503 -1.44 12.64 1.16
N GLY A 504 -0.72 13.73 1.44
CA GLY A 504 -1.23 14.85 2.24
C GLY A 504 -2.46 15.52 1.62
N LEU A 505 -2.42 15.79 0.31
CA LEU A 505 -3.57 16.34 -0.42
C LEU A 505 -4.77 15.39 -0.43
N ALA A 506 -4.54 14.08 -0.49
CA ALA A 506 -5.59 13.07 -0.40
C ALA A 506 -6.27 13.13 0.97
N LEU A 507 -5.49 13.18 2.06
CA LEU A 507 -6.00 13.29 3.42
C LEU A 507 -6.85 14.57 3.60
N VAL A 508 -6.33 15.72 3.16
CA VAL A 508 -7.04 17.00 3.21
C VAL A 508 -8.32 16.96 2.36
N GLY A 509 -8.24 16.42 1.14
CA GLY A 509 -9.38 16.27 0.24
C GLY A 509 -10.48 15.39 0.85
N LEU A 510 -10.10 14.28 1.48
CA LEU A 510 -11.01 13.39 2.19
C LEU A 510 -11.67 14.10 3.38
N ALA A 511 -10.88 14.80 4.21
CA ALA A 511 -11.40 15.55 5.35
C ALA A 511 -12.42 16.62 4.90
N VAL A 512 -12.06 17.43 3.89
CA VAL A 512 -12.97 18.44 3.33
C VAL A 512 -14.25 17.79 2.77
N SER A 513 -14.12 16.65 2.09
CA SER A 513 -15.26 15.91 1.56
C SER A 513 -16.20 15.46 2.68
N LEU A 514 -15.68 14.79 3.72
CA LEU A 514 -16.48 14.22 4.79
C LEU A 514 -17.11 15.27 5.70
N PHE A 515 -16.35 16.29 6.11
CA PHE A 515 -16.77 17.28 7.10
C PHE A 515 -17.54 18.48 6.52
N THR A 516 -17.63 18.62 5.20
CA THR A 516 -18.47 19.65 4.58
C THR A 516 -19.88 19.10 4.32
N PRO A 517 -20.92 19.55 5.04
CA PRO A 517 -22.30 19.17 4.75
C PRO A 517 -22.80 19.83 3.46
N ARG A 518 -23.65 19.13 2.72
CA ARG A 518 -24.31 19.66 1.52
C ARG A 518 -25.79 19.88 1.78
N ARG A 519 -26.19 21.16 1.77
CA ARG A 519 -27.53 21.61 2.14
C ARG A 519 -28.16 22.44 1.05
N ARG A 520 -29.48 22.33 0.94
CA ARG A 520 -30.33 23.22 0.17
C ARG A 520 -31.40 23.79 1.10
N VAL A 521 -31.69 25.06 0.92
CA VAL A 521 -32.73 25.78 1.65
C VAL A 521 -33.61 26.44 0.62
N TRP A 522 -34.92 26.30 0.79
CA TRP A 522 -35.88 27.05 0.02
C TRP A 522 -36.75 27.85 0.97
N VAL A 523 -37.01 29.09 0.59
CA VAL A 523 -37.90 30.01 1.29
C VAL A 523 -38.91 30.48 0.26
N LYS A 524 -40.20 30.33 0.53
CA LYS A 524 -41.29 30.69 -0.37
C LYS A 524 -42.27 31.57 0.40
N LEU A 525 -42.71 32.65 -0.23
CA LEU A 525 -43.80 33.46 0.28
C LEU A 525 -45.15 32.77 0.02
N THR A 526 -46.02 32.77 1.02
CA THR A 526 -47.41 32.36 0.89
C THR A 526 -48.31 33.57 1.16
N ASP A 527 -49.35 33.72 0.35
CA ASP A 527 -50.37 34.75 0.51
C ASP A 527 -51.72 34.02 0.40
N GLU A 528 -52.29 33.66 1.55
CA GLU A 528 -53.53 32.88 1.65
C GLU A 528 -54.57 33.68 2.44
N GLY A 529 -55.71 34.01 1.81
CA GLY A 529 -56.83 34.66 2.51
C GLY A 529 -56.54 36.06 3.08
N GLY A 530 -55.52 36.76 2.59
CA GLY A 530 -55.09 38.06 3.13
C GLY A 530 -54.09 37.96 4.29
N GLN A 531 -53.66 36.74 4.64
CA GLN A 531 -52.57 36.48 5.57
C GLN A 531 -51.29 36.14 4.78
N ARG A 532 -50.18 36.75 5.16
CA ARG A 532 -48.88 36.58 4.51
C ARG A 532 -47.98 35.73 5.41
N GLY A 533 -47.48 34.64 4.85
CA GLY A 533 -46.59 33.72 5.54
C GLY A 533 -45.33 33.41 4.76
N ILE A 534 -44.39 32.76 5.43
CA ILE A 534 -43.18 32.20 4.84
C ILE A 534 -43.17 30.71 5.11
N GLU A 535 -43.12 29.93 4.03
CA GLU A 535 -42.77 28.52 4.08
C GLU A 535 -41.28 28.36 3.81
N PHE A 536 -40.58 27.59 4.63
CA PHE A 536 -39.21 27.18 4.33
C PHE A 536 -38.98 25.71 4.62
N ALA A 537 -38.03 25.13 3.89
CA ALA A 537 -37.62 23.75 4.11
C ALA A 537 -36.14 23.57 3.80
N LEU A 538 -35.53 22.60 4.50
CA LEU A 538 -34.12 22.27 4.34
C LEU A 538 -33.98 20.83 3.86
N LEU A 539 -33.13 20.63 2.86
CA LEU A 539 -32.77 19.29 2.39
C LEU A 539 -31.26 19.10 2.43
N ALA A 540 -30.81 18.13 3.21
CA ALA A 540 -29.47 17.59 3.06
C ALA A 540 -29.43 16.61 1.89
N ARG A 541 -28.37 16.67 1.08
CA ARG A 541 -28.14 15.68 0.03
C ARG A 541 -27.17 14.63 0.59
N GLY A 542 -27.72 13.66 1.32
CA GLY A 542 -27.01 12.68 2.15
C GLY A 542 -27.44 12.80 3.62
N GLU A 543 -26.77 12.11 4.52
CA GLU A 543 -26.98 12.26 5.97
C GLU A 543 -26.28 13.53 6.49
N ASP A 544 -27.03 14.37 7.19
CA ASP A 544 -26.50 15.55 7.87
C ASP A 544 -27.15 15.66 9.25
N PRO A 545 -26.47 15.16 10.31
CA PRO A 545 -27.02 15.18 11.67
C PRO A 545 -27.20 16.60 12.23
N ARG A 546 -26.65 17.62 11.55
CA ARG A 546 -26.77 19.03 11.94
C ARG A 546 -27.86 19.76 11.16
N LEU A 547 -28.65 19.06 10.32
CA LEU A 547 -29.71 19.69 9.52
C LEU A 547 -30.83 20.25 10.39
N GLU A 548 -31.24 19.52 11.42
CA GLU A 548 -32.28 19.95 12.36
C GLU A 548 -31.85 21.18 13.17
N ASN A 549 -30.60 21.20 13.65
CA ASN A 549 -30.05 22.36 14.35
C ASN A 549 -30.01 23.60 13.44
N GLU A 550 -29.70 23.40 12.17
CA GLU A 550 -29.71 24.47 11.16
C GLU A 550 -31.14 24.99 10.90
N ALA A 551 -32.13 24.09 10.85
CA ALA A 551 -33.53 24.46 10.67
C ALA A 551 -34.06 25.27 11.86
N ARG A 552 -33.75 24.85 13.09
CA ARG A 552 -34.07 25.59 14.32
C ARG A 552 -33.43 26.97 14.35
N GLU A 553 -32.16 27.07 13.95
CA GLU A 553 -31.48 28.36 13.90
C GLU A 553 -32.05 29.29 12.82
N LEU A 554 -32.43 28.76 11.65
CA LEU A 554 -33.11 29.55 10.62
C LEU A 554 -34.50 29.99 11.08
N ARG A 555 -35.28 29.13 11.75
CA ARG A 555 -36.55 29.48 12.38
C ARG A 555 -36.36 30.67 13.32
N ARG A 556 -35.41 30.58 14.27
CA ARG A 556 -35.09 31.64 15.23
C ARG A 556 -34.71 32.95 14.55
N ILE A 557 -33.91 32.89 13.48
CA ILE A 557 -33.53 34.09 12.71
C ILE A 557 -34.76 34.70 12.02
N PHE A 558 -35.63 33.88 11.42
CA PHE A 558 -36.84 34.35 10.74
C PHE A 558 -37.85 34.93 11.73
N GLU A 559 -38.10 34.29 12.87
CA GLU A 559 -38.96 34.80 13.96
C GLU A 559 -38.45 36.13 14.54
N LYS A 560 -37.12 36.31 14.62
CA LYS A 560 -36.55 37.59 15.03
C LYS A 560 -36.66 38.68 13.95
N THR A 561 -36.68 38.28 12.68
CA THR A 561 -36.69 39.21 11.55
C THR A 561 -38.10 39.69 11.22
N TRP A 562 -39.09 38.81 11.31
CA TRP A 562 -40.49 39.11 11.10
C TRP A 562 -41.27 38.77 12.37
N PRO A 563 -42.08 39.69 12.90
CA PRO A 563 -42.95 39.36 14.03
C PRO A 563 -43.91 38.27 13.57
N VAL A 564 -43.94 37.17 14.30
CA VAL A 564 -44.79 36.02 14.01
C VAL A 564 -46.10 36.19 14.78
N ALA A 565 -47.23 35.85 14.15
CA ALA A 565 -48.50 35.82 14.87
C ALA A 565 -48.46 34.67 15.89
N ASP A 566 -48.80 34.92 17.15
CA ASP A 566 -48.94 33.86 18.15
C ASP A 566 -49.93 32.81 17.64
N GLU A 567 -49.58 31.52 17.72
CA GLU A 567 -50.56 30.45 17.53
C GLU A 567 -51.66 30.65 18.58
N PRO A 568 -52.95 30.62 18.22
CA PRO A 568 -53.99 30.58 19.24
C PRO A 568 -53.79 29.29 20.04
N ASP A 569 -53.56 29.42 21.35
CA ASP A 569 -53.52 28.32 22.32
C ASP A 569 -54.70 27.39 22.05
N SER A 570 -54.42 26.16 21.62
CA SER A 570 -55.42 25.10 21.47
C SER A 570 -55.61 24.31 22.77
N ASP A 571 -55.54 24.98 23.91
CA ASP A 571 -55.74 24.41 25.25
C ASP A 571 -57.08 24.91 25.83
N GLU A 572 -58.20 24.67 25.14
CA GLU A 572 -59.55 24.87 25.71
C GLU A 572 -60.64 24.09 24.94
N GLN A 573 -60.42 22.81 24.67
CA GLN A 573 -61.49 21.88 24.24
C GLN A 573 -61.32 20.49 24.86
N GLU A 574 -61.23 20.39 26.19
CA GLU A 574 -61.43 19.10 26.88
C GLU A 574 -61.96 19.25 28.31
N LEU A 575 -62.92 20.16 28.53
CA LEU A 575 -63.67 20.25 29.80
C LEU A 575 -65.11 20.66 29.54
N GLY A 576 -65.94 19.70 29.10
CA GLY A 576 -67.38 19.93 29.06
C GLY A 576 -68.14 18.94 28.19
N GLU A 577 -68.33 17.71 28.68
CA GLU A 577 -69.56 16.90 28.57
C GLU A 577 -69.24 15.43 28.89
N ASP A 578 -69.40 15.02 30.15
CA ASP A 578 -70.21 13.83 30.45
C ASP A 578 -70.61 13.80 31.95
N ARG A 579 -71.79 14.32 32.23
CA ARG A 579 -72.60 13.99 33.40
C ARG A 579 -74.05 13.97 32.94
N GLY A 580 -74.61 12.79 32.65
CA GLY A 580 -76.06 12.66 32.57
C GLY A 580 -76.59 11.40 31.92
N HIS A 581 -76.82 10.40 32.77
CA HIS A 581 -77.73 9.25 32.65
C HIS A 581 -77.29 7.97 31.95
#